data_AF-A0A125K9T5-F1
#
_entry.id   AF-A0A125K9T5-F1
#
_cell.length_a   1.000
_cell.length_b   1.000
_cell.length_c   1.000
_cell.angle_alpha   90.00
_cell.angle_beta   90.00
_cell.angle_gamma   90.00
#
_symmetry.space_group_name_H-M   'P 1'
#
loop_
_entity.id
_entity.type
_entity.pdbx_description
1 polymer ?
#
loop_
_entity_poly.entity_id
_entity_poly.type
_entity_poly.pdbx_seq_one_letter_code
_entity_poly.pdbx_strand_id
1 'polypeptide(L)'
;MTTRIYVPRDSSALALGADALAAAIVAEAERRGVAIELIRNGSRGLLWLEPLVEVGTAAGRVGYANLSAADVPALFDANWLDGGAHPSGIGLVDALPYLARQQRLTFARIGLTDPLSIDDYLKHDGLAGLKNALSLDGGAACELLIESGLRGRGGAAFPAGIKWRTVRQASATQKYIVCNADEGDSGTFSDRLIMESDPYCLIEGMIIAGIATGATLGYIYVRSEYPHAIAALETAIARAREAGWLGEHVLGSAHAFDLHVAKGAGSYVCGEETALLESLEGKRGVVRAKPPLPALAGLFGQPTVINNVITLATAPVIFARGAAFYRDYGMGRSRGTLPFQLAGNIRHGGLVELAFGVTLRELLFDYGGGTASGRPARAAQVGGPLGTYLPEHQWDVPLDYEAYTAIGAVVGHGGIVLHDDTSNLAELAEYAMKFCAIESCGKCTPCRIGSTRGVETIARIRQGDTSERQVTLLRDLCDTMLAGSLCAMGGMTPYPVLSALDHFPEDFGLAAGKQAASGPVKAAA
;
A
#
# COMPACT_ATOMS: atom_id res chain seq x y z
N MET A 1 10.99 26.16 29.09
CA MET A 1 11.21 25.07 28.11
C MET A 1 9.97 25.02 27.24
N THR A 2 10.12 24.87 25.93
CA THR A 2 8.98 24.74 25.02
C THR A 2 8.65 23.26 24.87
N THR A 3 7.42 22.87 25.19
CA THR A 3 7.01 21.46 25.09
C THR A 3 6.61 21.13 23.65
N ARG A 4 7.18 20.05 23.11
CA ARG A 4 6.84 19.57 21.76
C ARG A 4 5.58 18.73 21.80
N ILE A 5 4.63 19.07 20.93
CA ILE A 5 3.34 18.41 20.78
C ILE A 5 3.22 17.95 19.33
N TYR A 6 2.70 16.75 19.12
CA TYR A 6 2.57 16.12 17.82
C TYR A 6 1.10 15.85 17.55
N VAL A 7 0.56 16.43 16.47
CA VAL A 7 -0.81 16.19 16.02
C VAL A 7 -0.77 15.75 14.55
N PRO A 8 -1.16 14.50 14.25
CA PRO A 8 -1.06 13.97 12.90
C PRO A 8 -1.76 14.84 11.84
N ARG A 9 -1.21 14.82 10.62
CA ARG A 9 -1.76 15.49 9.43
C ARG A 9 -2.05 14.54 8.26
N ASP A 10 -1.94 13.22 8.50
CA ASP A 10 -2.36 12.24 7.50
C ASP A 10 -3.88 12.34 7.29
N SER A 11 -4.35 12.00 6.10
CA SER A 11 -5.75 12.13 5.73
C SER A 11 -6.71 11.32 6.60
N SER A 12 -6.26 10.23 7.23
CA SER A 12 -7.07 9.47 8.21
C SER A 12 -7.31 10.29 9.48
N ALA A 13 -6.25 10.88 10.06
CA ALA A 13 -6.38 11.75 11.21
C ALA A 13 -7.17 13.03 10.89
N LEU A 14 -6.96 13.61 9.70
CA LEU A 14 -7.73 14.76 9.23
C LEU A 14 -9.22 14.45 9.12
N ALA A 15 -9.58 13.27 8.58
CA ALA A 15 -10.96 12.82 8.49
C ALA A 15 -11.65 12.69 9.87
N LEU A 16 -10.85 12.52 10.93
CA LEU A 16 -11.30 12.44 12.32
C LEU A 16 -11.14 13.75 13.10
N GLY A 17 -10.85 14.87 12.42
CA GLY A 17 -10.86 16.21 13.01
C GLY A 17 -9.52 16.71 13.56
N ALA A 18 -8.39 16.12 13.15
CA ALA A 18 -7.07 16.50 13.66
C ALA A 18 -6.70 17.99 13.45
N ASP A 19 -7.20 18.66 12.40
CA ASP A 19 -6.96 20.10 12.21
C ASP A 19 -7.69 20.96 13.25
N ALA A 20 -8.95 20.64 13.55
CA ALA A 20 -9.71 21.32 14.59
C ALA A 20 -9.07 21.09 15.98
N LEU A 21 -8.58 19.87 16.22
CA LEU A 21 -7.85 19.51 17.43
C LEU A 21 -6.54 20.29 17.57
N ALA A 22 -5.73 20.37 16.51
CA ALA A 22 -4.49 21.15 16.48
C ALA A 22 -4.76 22.64 16.80
N ALA A 23 -5.78 23.23 16.19
CA ALA A 23 -6.17 24.62 16.44
C ALA A 23 -6.63 24.83 17.89
N ALA A 24 -7.41 23.90 18.44
CA ALA A 24 -7.88 23.96 19.83
C ALA A 24 -6.72 23.87 20.83
N ILE A 25 -5.72 23.01 20.59
CA ILE A 25 -4.51 22.90 21.43
C ILE A 25 -3.73 24.21 21.46
N VAL A 26 -3.53 24.85 20.31
CA VAL A 26 -2.83 26.13 20.22
C VAL A 26 -3.60 27.22 20.98
N ALA A 27 -4.90 27.35 20.73
CA ALA A 27 -5.74 28.35 21.40
C ALA A 27 -5.76 28.16 22.93
N GLU A 28 -5.83 26.92 23.41
CA GLU A 28 -5.82 26.62 24.84
C GLU A 28 -4.44 26.89 25.48
N ALA A 29 -3.35 26.58 24.79
CA ALA A 29 -1.99 26.92 25.25
C ALA A 29 -1.81 28.44 25.38
N GLU A 30 -2.27 29.21 24.40
CA GLU A 30 -2.27 30.68 24.43
C GLU A 30 -3.11 31.21 25.61
N ARG A 31 -4.32 30.68 25.80
CA ARG A 31 -5.21 31.06 26.91
C ARG A 31 -4.58 30.82 28.29
N ARG A 32 -3.79 29.75 28.44
CA ARG A 32 -3.10 29.40 29.68
C ARG A 32 -1.70 30.00 29.80
N GLY A 33 -1.22 30.72 28.78
CA GLY A 33 0.11 31.30 28.77
C GLY A 33 1.24 30.27 28.75
N VAL A 34 1.02 29.10 28.14
CA VAL A 34 2.00 28.01 28.08
C VAL A 34 2.66 27.96 26.71
N ALA A 35 3.99 27.89 26.67
CA ALA A 35 4.75 27.80 25.44
C ALA A 35 4.80 26.36 24.91
N ILE A 36 4.32 26.16 23.68
CA ILE A 36 4.34 24.87 22.99
C ILE A 36 4.96 24.99 21.60
N GLU A 37 5.50 23.89 21.10
CA GLU A 37 5.89 23.71 19.69
C GLU A 37 4.98 22.64 19.10
N LEU A 38 4.02 23.04 18.28
CA LEU A 38 3.10 22.12 17.61
C LEU A 38 3.70 21.62 16.31
N ILE A 39 3.91 20.31 16.22
CA ILE A 39 4.43 19.60 15.06
C ILE A 39 3.28 18.83 14.41
N ARG A 40 3.10 19.05 13.11
CA ARG A 40 2.12 18.32 12.31
C ARG A 40 2.77 17.08 11.69
N ASN A 41 2.96 16.03 12.49
CA ASN A 41 3.61 14.80 12.09
C ASN A 41 2.74 13.92 11.16
N GLY A 42 3.32 12.90 10.54
CA GLY A 42 2.53 11.83 9.91
C GLY A 42 1.72 11.02 10.92
N SER A 43 0.94 10.03 10.45
CA SER A 43 0.33 9.05 11.35
C SER A 43 1.34 7.98 11.75
N ARG A 44 1.20 7.43 12.96
CA ARG A 44 1.90 6.22 13.41
C ARG A 44 1.40 4.96 12.69
N GLY A 45 0.28 5.02 11.97
CA GLY A 45 -0.40 3.87 11.37
C GLY A 45 -1.29 3.10 12.35
N LEU A 46 -1.66 3.71 13.49
CA LEU A 46 -2.54 3.16 14.53
C LEU A 46 -3.95 3.74 14.35
N LEU A 47 -4.64 3.39 13.26
CA LEU A 47 -5.80 4.18 12.80
C LEU A 47 -6.99 4.16 13.77
N TRP A 48 -7.11 3.14 14.64
CA TRP A 48 -8.15 3.09 15.67
C TRP A 48 -7.89 4.01 16.88
N LEU A 49 -6.71 4.65 16.94
CA LEU A 49 -6.33 5.61 17.97
C LEU A 49 -6.32 7.05 17.45
N GLU A 50 -6.50 7.25 16.14
CA GLU A 50 -6.52 8.58 15.54
C GLU A 50 -7.81 9.36 15.93
N PRO A 51 -7.75 10.67 16.18
CA PRO A 51 -6.55 11.50 16.24
C PRO A 51 -5.69 11.19 17.47
N LEU A 52 -4.44 10.77 17.23
CA LEU A 52 -3.47 10.40 18.26
C LEU A 52 -2.53 11.58 18.51
N VAL A 53 -2.76 12.31 19.60
CA VAL A 53 -1.87 13.39 20.02
C VAL A 53 -0.74 12.82 20.84
N GLU A 54 0.49 13.25 20.58
CA GLU A 54 1.64 12.88 21.39
C GLU A 54 2.32 14.11 22.00
N VAL A 55 2.90 13.94 23.18
CA VAL A 55 3.72 14.96 23.84
C VAL A 55 5.12 14.43 24.08
N GLY A 56 6.13 15.22 23.76
CA GLY A 56 7.52 14.90 24.04
C GLY A 56 7.84 15.05 25.53
N THR A 57 8.23 13.97 26.18
CA THR A 57 8.67 13.95 27.59
C THR A 57 10.10 13.41 27.69
N ALA A 58 10.71 13.49 28.89
CA ALA A 58 12.02 12.88 29.14
C ALA A 58 12.05 11.35 28.95
N ALA A 59 10.90 10.67 29.08
CA ALA A 59 10.77 9.22 28.88
C ALA A 59 10.49 8.81 27.42
N GLY A 60 10.28 9.78 26.52
CA GLY A 60 9.82 9.56 25.15
C GLY A 60 8.46 10.22 24.87
N ARG A 61 7.84 9.85 23.76
CA ARG A 61 6.53 10.41 23.36
C ARG A 61 5.39 9.66 24.05
N VAL A 62 4.61 10.39 24.85
CA VAL A 62 3.41 9.89 25.52
C VAL A 62 2.19 10.23 24.66
N GLY A 63 1.30 9.26 24.43
CA GLY A 63 0.14 9.40 23.54
C GLY A 63 -1.18 9.58 24.26
N TYR A 64 -2.10 10.28 23.60
CA TYR A 64 -3.50 10.47 23.98
C TYR A 64 -4.37 10.27 22.73
N ALA A 65 -5.22 9.25 22.76
CA ALA A 65 -5.92 8.75 21.57
C ALA A 65 -7.38 9.22 21.47
N ASN A 66 -7.95 9.15 20.27
CA ASN A 66 -9.37 9.41 20.00
C ASN A 66 -9.84 10.78 20.53
N LEU A 67 -8.97 11.78 20.44
CA LEU A 67 -9.25 13.12 20.97
C LEU A 67 -10.06 13.96 20.00
N SER A 68 -10.99 14.73 20.55
CA SER A 68 -11.70 15.80 19.87
C SER A 68 -11.26 17.18 20.40
N ALA A 69 -11.59 18.24 19.67
CA ALA A 69 -11.33 19.61 20.13
C ALA A 69 -11.98 19.92 21.49
N ALA A 70 -13.09 19.25 21.85
CA ALA A 70 -13.77 19.45 23.12
C ALA A 70 -13.02 18.88 24.33
N ASP A 71 -12.11 17.93 24.12
CA ASP A 71 -11.34 17.28 25.18
C ASP A 71 -10.11 18.09 25.61
N VAL A 72 -9.72 19.09 24.81
CA VAL A 72 -8.48 19.85 25.01
C VAL A 72 -8.41 20.55 26.38
N PRO A 73 -9.44 21.25 26.88
CA PRO A 73 -9.36 21.85 28.20
C PRO A 73 -9.08 20.83 29.32
N ALA A 74 -9.71 19.65 29.26
CA ALA A 74 -9.53 18.58 30.24
C ALA A 74 -8.13 17.96 30.19
N LEU A 75 -7.50 17.88 29.00
CA LEU A 75 -6.10 17.48 28.87
C LEU A 75 -5.17 18.46 29.62
N PHE A 76 -5.35 19.76 29.40
CA PHE A 76 -4.55 20.77 30.09
C PHE A 76 -4.77 20.78 31.61
N ASP A 77 -6.00 20.50 32.08
CA ASP A 77 -6.27 20.33 33.51
C ASP A 77 -5.57 19.10 34.11
N ALA A 78 -5.33 18.07 33.30
CA ALA A 78 -4.63 16.85 33.68
C ALA A 78 -3.09 16.95 33.60
N ASN A 79 -2.52 18.14 33.36
CA ASN A 79 -1.07 18.34 33.17
C ASN A 79 -0.48 17.42 32.09
N TRP A 80 -1.23 17.20 31.01
CA TRP A 80 -0.81 16.29 29.93
C TRP A 80 0.52 16.70 29.27
N LEU A 81 0.90 17.98 29.33
CA LEU A 81 2.15 18.51 28.78
C LEU A 81 3.41 17.88 29.41
N ASP A 82 3.29 17.32 30.62
CA ASP A 82 4.34 16.57 31.30
C ASP A 82 4.09 15.04 31.27
N GLY A 83 3.14 14.58 30.44
CA GLY A 83 2.72 13.18 30.38
C GLY A 83 1.72 12.78 31.47
N GLY A 84 0.94 13.74 32.00
CA GLY A 84 -0.06 13.50 33.04
C GLY A 84 -1.14 12.48 32.68
N ALA A 85 -1.69 11.80 33.69
CA ALA A 85 -2.70 10.78 33.48
C ALA A 85 -4.04 11.38 33.03
N HIS A 86 -4.61 10.84 31.96
CA HIS A 86 -5.92 11.22 31.41
C HIS A 86 -6.63 9.96 30.89
N PRO A 87 -7.98 9.87 30.87
CA PRO A 87 -8.69 8.70 30.35
C PRO A 87 -8.35 8.31 28.90
N SER A 88 -7.92 9.27 28.08
CA SER A 88 -7.44 9.01 26.71
C SER A 88 -5.95 8.62 26.61
N GLY A 89 -5.22 8.68 27.73
CA GLY A 89 -3.78 8.42 27.77
C GLY A 89 -3.47 6.95 27.51
N ILE A 90 -2.55 6.69 26.58
CA ILE A 90 -2.12 5.34 26.19
C ILE A 90 -0.66 5.02 26.59
N GLY A 91 -0.02 5.94 27.32
CA GLY A 91 1.38 5.80 27.76
C GLY A 91 2.38 6.06 26.63
N LEU A 92 3.56 5.45 26.73
CA LEU A 92 4.61 5.59 25.72
C LEU A 92 4.19 4.91 24.41
N VAL A 93 4.08 5.71 23.34
CA VAL A 93 3.55 5.23 22.05
C VAL A 93 4.43 4.14 21.46
N ASP A 94 5.76 4.31 21.51
CA ASP A 94 6.70 3.32 20.96
C ASP A 94 6.72 2.00 21.77
N ALA A 95 6.19 2.00 23.01
CA ALA A 95 6.09 0.82 23.85
C ALA A 95 4.79 0.03 23.63
N LEU A 96 3.85 0.56 22.83
CA LEU A 96 2.62 -0.16 22.50
C LEU A 96 2.98 -1.46 21.77
N PRO A 97 2.48 -2.64 22.20
CA PRO A 97 2.83 -3.91 21.58
C PRO A 97 2.61 -3.94 20.07
N TYR A 98 1.58 -3.26 19.58
CA TYR A 98 1.28 -3.13 18.15
C TYR A 98 2.42 -2.48 17.35
N LEU A 99 3.13 -1.50 17.93
CA LEU A 99 4.30 -0.86 17.29
C LEU A 99 5.60 -1.60 17.64
N ALA A 100 5.82 -1.91 18.92
CA ALA A 100 7.06 -2.48 19.41
C ALA A 100 7.42 -3.84 18.80
N ARG A 101 6.41 -4.62 18.38
CA ARG A 101 6.61 -5.92 17.70
C ARG A 101 6.85 -5.81 16.19
N GLN A 102 6.74 -4.62 15.58
CA GLN A 102 6.94 -4.47 14.13
C GLN A 102 8.41 -4.42 13.74
N GLN A 103 8.68 -4.74 12.48
CA GLN A 103 10.00 -4.65 11.86
C GLN A 103 9.98 -3.53 10.82
N ARG A 104 9.81 -2.28 11.28
CA ARG A 104 9.66 -1.11 10.40
C ARG A 104 10.97 -0.76 9.70
N LEU A 105 11.16 -1.28 8.48
CA LEU A 105 12.31 -0.95 7.63
C LEU A 105 11.96 0.23 6.72
N THR A 106 10.85 0.11 5.99
CA THR A 106 10.37 1.14 5.06
C THR A 106 9.59 2.23 5.80
N PHE A 107 8.81 1.86 6.82
CA PHE A 107 7.97 2.75 7.61
C PHE A 107 8.66 3.27 8.87
N ALA A 108 10.00 3.29 8.90
CA ALA A 108 10.80 3.63 10.08
C ALA A 108 10.53 5.04 10.63
N ARG A 109 10.15 6.00 9.76
CA ARG A 109 9.93 7.42 10.14
C ARG A 109 8.48 7.83 10.26
N ILE A 110 7.52 7.05 9.76
CA ILE A 110 6.13 7.51 9.71
C ILE A 110 5.59 7.81 11.12
N GLY A 111 5.03 9.00 11.25
CA GLY A 111 4.52 9.54 12.51
C GLY A 111 5.56 10.04 13.51
N LEU A 112 6.85 9.83 13.25
CA LEU A 112 7.92 10.44 14.04
C LEU A 112 8.21 11.88 13.61
N THR A 113 8.25 12.11 12.29
CA THR A 113 8.71 13.36 11.68
C THR A 113 7.56 14.27 11.25
N ASP A 114 7.82 15.58 11.13
CA ASP A 114 7.05 16.42 10.21
C ASP A 114 7.35 15.94 8.76
N PRO A 115 6.33 15.47 8.01
CA PRO A 115 6.53 14.90 6.67
C PRO A 115 7.19 15.86 5.66
N LEU A 116 7.10 17.17 5.89
CA LEU A 116 7.65 18.20 4.99
C LEU A 116 8.91 18.87 5.55
N SER A 117 9.44 18.41 6.69
CA SER A 117 10.67 18.93 7.28
C SER A 117 11.89 18.19 6.71
N ILE A 118 12.73 18.93 5.99
CA ILE A 118 14.04 18.44 5.52
C ILE A 118 14.92 18.02 6.70
N ASP A 119 14.96 18.85 7.75
CA ASP A 119 15.79 18.60 8.92
C ASP A 119 15.38 17.32 9.64
N ASP A 120 14.08 17.07 9.79
CA ASP A 120 13.60 15.84 10.41
C ASP A 120 13.97 14.62 9.57
N TYR A 121 13.83 14.70 8.24
CA TYR A 121 14.22 13.60 7.35
C TYR A 121 15.72 13.28 7.51
N LEU A 122 16.58 14.30 7.45
CA LEU A 122 18.04 14.16 7.59
C LEU A 122 18.45 13.65 8.97
N LYS A 123 17.79 14.09 10.05
CA LYS A 123 18.06 13.63 11.42
C LYS A 123 17.73 12.15 11.63
N HIS A 124 16.86 11.57 10.80
CA HIS A 124 16.44 10.16 10.86
C HIS A 124 16.98 9.37 9.66
N ASP A 125 18.27 9.54 9.38
CA ASP A 125 19.05 8.82 8.35
C ASP A 125 18.63 9.08 6.89
N GLY A 126 17.83 10.11 6.62
CA GLY A 126 17.49 10.53 5.27
C GLY A 126 18.72 10.83 4.41
N LEU A 127 18.66 10.45 3.14
CA LEU A 127 19.73 10.53 2.14
C LEU A 127 20.94 9.63 2.37
N ALA A 128 20.99 8.82 3.43
CA ALA A 128 22.08 7.86 3.61
C ALA A 128 22.14 6.86 2.44
N GLY A 129 20.99 6.38 1.97
CA GLY A 129 20.89 5.48 0.83
C GLY A 129 21.31 6.15 -0.47
N LEU A 130 20.85 7.38 -0.72
CA LEU A 130 21.23 8.14 -1.90
C LEU A 130 22.73 8.46 -1.95
N LYS A 131 23.33 8.86 -0.83
CA LYS A 131 24.78 9.11 -0.75
C LYS A 131 25.58 7.86 -1.10
N ASN A 132 25.15 6.69 -0.60
CA ASN A 132 25.77 5.42 -0.95
C ASN A 132 25.56 5.08 -2.43
N ALA A 133 24.35 5.28 -2.97
CA ALA A 133 24.06 5.02 -4.38
C ALA A 133 24.90 5.88 -5.34
N LEU A 134 25.15 7.14 -4.99
CA LEU A 134 26.03 8.05 -5.74
C LEU A 134 27.50 7.61 -5.77
N SER A 135 27.92 6.77 -4.82
CA SER A 135 29.29 6.22 -4.78
C SER A 135 29.46 4.96 -5.63
N LEU A 136 28.36 4.40 -6.14
CA LEU A 136 28.33 3.20 -6.97
C LEU A 136 28.14 3.56 -8.43
N ASP A 137 28.71 2.76 -9.33
CA ASP A 137 28.21 2.78 -10.71
C ASP A 137 26.81 2.15 -10.79
N GLY A 138 26.03 2.55 -11.79
CA GLY A 138 24.64 2.07 -11.91
C GLY A 138 24.49 0.55 -12.07
N GLY A 139 25.50 -0.14 -12.60
CA GLY A 139 25.52 -1.60 -12.66
C GLY A 139 25.64 -2.21 -11.27
N ALA A 140 26.62 -1.76 -10.47
CA ALA A 140 26.77 -2.18 -9.08
C ALA A 140 25.53 -1.86 -8.23
N ALA A 141 24.89 -0.70 -8.44
CA ALA A 141 23.63 -0.36 -7.79
C ALA A 141 22.49 -1.35 -8.13
N CYS A 142 22.38 -1.78 -9.39
CA CYS A 142 21.41 -2.80 -9.79
C CYS A 142 21.69 -4.16 -9.13
N GLU A 143 22.96 -4.59 -9.09
CA GLU A 143 23.33 -5.87 -8.46
C GLU A 143 23.09 -5.84 -6.94
N LEU A 144 23.39 -4.74 -6.26
CA LEU A 144 23.04 -4.57 -4.83
C LEU A 144 21.53 -4.76 -4.59
N LEU A 145 20.69 -4.19 -5.46
CA LEU A 145 19.24 -4.37 -5.35
C LEU A 145 18.80 -5.82 -5.65
N ILE A 146 19.47 -6.51 -6.59
CA ILE A 146 19.23 -7.94 -6.86
C ILE A 146 19.60 -8.79 -5.64
N GLU A 147 20.76 -8.55 -5.05
CA GLU A 147 21.27 -9.27 -3.87
C GLU A 147 20.39 -9.09 -2.63
N SER A 148 19.66 -7.98 -2.54
CA SER A 148 18.69 -7.73 -1.45
C SER A 148 17.48 -8.67 -1.53
N GLY A 149 17.17 -9.19 -2.72
CA GLY A 149 15.98 -9.99 -2.98
C GLY A 149 14.68 -9.16 -3.02
N LEU A 150 14.74 -7.83 -3.14
CA LEU A 150 13.55 -6.99 -3.28
C LEU A 150 12.71 -7.41 -4.50
N ARG A 151 11.43 -7.68 -4.23
CA ARG A 151 10.40 -7.97 -5.23
C ARG A 151 9.38 -6.83 -5.26
N GLY A 152 8.75 -6.62 -6.41
CA GLY A 152 7.73 -5.59 -6.59
C GLY A 152 6.56 -5.74 -5.62
N ARG A 153 6.29 -4.68 -4.86
CA ARG A 153 5.26 -4.62 -3.80
C ARG A 153 3.87 -4.21 -4.30
N GLY A 154 3.70 -4.02 -5.60
CA GLY A 154 2.40 -3.82 -6.25
C GLY A 154 1.63 -5.12 -6.57
N GLY A 155 2.03 -6.25 -5.99
CA GLY A 155 1.33 -7.53 -6.12
C GLY A 155 1.98 -8.59 -7.03
N ALA A 156 2.49 -8.21 -8.20
CA ALA A 156 3.11 -9.18 -9.13
C ALA A 156 4.45 -9.78 -8.66
N ALA A 157 5.06 -9.22 -7.61
CA ALA A 157 6.27 -9.74 -6.97
C ALA A 157 7.46 -10.01 -7.91
N PHE A 158 7.57 -9.28 -9.03
CA PHE A 158 8.70 -9.40 -9.95
C PHE A 158 9.99 -8.83 -9.31
N PRO A 159 11.16 -9.47 -9.46
CA PRO A 159 12.42 -8.98 -8.87
C PRO A 159 12.76 -7.55 -9.34
N ALA A 160 12.83 -6.60 -8.40
CA ALA A 160 12.97 -5.18 -8.70
C ALA A 160 14.33 -4.87 -9.36
N GLY A 161 15.42 -5.44 -8.83
CA GLY A 161 16.76 -5.26 -9.37
C GLY A 161 16.93 -5.80 -10.79
N ILE A 162 16.24 -6.90 -11.15
CA ILE A 162 16.23 -7.40 -12.53
C ILE A 162 15.55 -6.39 -13.46
N LYS A 163 14.42 -5.81 -13.03
CA LYS A 163 13.71 -4.77 -13.81
C LYS A 163 14.60 -3.56 -14.05
N TRP A 164 15.32 -3.10 -13.01
CA TRP A 164 16.24 -1.96 -13.11
C TRP A 164 17.41 -2.26 -14.05
N ARG A 165 18.01 -3.44 -13.94
CA ARG A 165 19.11 -3.88 -14.81
C ARG A 165 18.69 -3.91 -16.28
N THR A 166 17.49 -4.39 -16.60
CA THR A 166 16.95 -4.38 -17.97
C THR A 166 16.88 -2.95 -18.53
N VAL A 167 16.36 -2.00 -17.76
CA VAL A 167 16.29 -0.59 -18.19
C VAL A 167 17.69 0.02 -18.32
N ARG A 168 18.60 -0.29 -17.39
CA ARG A 168 19.99 0.16 -17.45
C ARG A 168 20.70 -0.30 -18.72
N GLN A 169 20.51 -1.57 -19.11
CA GLN A 169 21.12 -2.17 -20.29
C GLN A 169 20.49 -1.73 -21.62
N ALA A 170 19.25 -1.25 -21.60
CA ALA A 170 18.60 -0.71 -22.80
C ALA A 170 19.33 0.54 -23.32
N SER A 171 19.53 0.60 -24.65
CA SER A 171 20.16 1.75 -25.31
C SER A 171 19.12 2.81 -25.64
N ALA A 172 19.20 3.95 -24.94
CA ALA A 172 18.38 5.13 -25.19
C ALA A 172 19.04 6.36 -24.56
N THR A 173 18.92 7.52 -25.20
CA THR A 173 19.38 8.80 -24.65
C THR A 173 18.56 9.23 -23.43
N GLN A 174 17.25 8.97 -23.47
CA GLN A 174 16.32 9.27 -22.39
C GLN A 174 15.75 7.96 -21.82
N LYS A 175 15.64 7.90 -20.50
CA LYS A 175 14.95 6.82 -19.76
C LYS A 175 14.09 7.44 -18.68
N TYR A 176 13.10 6.70 -18.20
CA TYR A 176 12.14 7.22 -17.21
C TYR A 176 12.01 6.33 -15.98
N ILE A 177 11.75 6.96 -14.84
CA ILE A 177 11.26 6.28 -13.64
C ILE A 177 9.80 6.64 -13.44
N VAL A 178 8.92 5.65 -13.42
CA VAL A 178 7.49 5.84 -13.14
C VAL A 178 7.16 5.14 -11.83
N CYS A 179 6.74 5.94 -10.86
CA CYS A 179 6.13 5.46 -9.64
C CYS A 179 4.63 5.27 -9.87
N ASN A 180 4.17 4.04 -9.71
CA ASN A 180 2.76 3.70 -9.70
C ASN A 180 2.22 3.89 -8.27
N ALA A 181 1.48 4.98 -8.08
CA ALA A 181 0.80 5.36 -6.84
C ALA A 181 -0.72 5.42 -7.04
N ASP A 182 -1.25 4.56 -7.92
CA ASP A 182 -2.69 4.49 -8.17
C ASP A 182 -3.45 3.80 -7.04
N GLU A 183 -2.79 2.92 -6.26
CA GLU A 183 -3.30 2.22 -5.05
C GLU A 183 -4.84 2.04 -5.03
N GLY A 184 -5.39 1.48 -6.13
CA GLY A 184 -6.83 1.41 -6.35
C GLY A 184 -7.51 0.27 -5.59
N ASP A 185 -6.74 -0.62 -4.96
CA ASP A 185 -7.24 -1.76 -4.22
C ASP A 185 -7.96 -1.33 -2.94
N SER A 186 -9.14 -1.90 -2.67
CA SER A 186 -9.78 -1.73 -1.37
C SER A 186 -8.93 -2.39 -0.27
N GLY A 187 -8.84 -1.73 0.88
CA GLY A 187 -8.08 -2.23 2.03
C GLY A 187 -6.58 -1.93 1.97
N THR A 188 -6.11 -1.20 0.95
CA THR A 188 -4.73 -0.72 0.86
C THR A 188 -4.63 0.77 1.13
N PHE A 189 -3.58 1.18 1.84
CA PHE A 189 -3.30 2.58 2.18
C PHE A 189 -1.82 2.81 2.54
N SER A 190 -0.95 1.85 2.21
CA SER A 190 0.47 1.94 2.58
C SER A 190 1.20 2.93 1.66
N ASP A 191 0.85 2.97 0.37
CA ASP A 191 1.35 3.97 -0.57
C ASP A 191 0.92 5.37 -0.11
N ARG A 192 -0.36 5.54 0.22
CA ARG A 192 -0.91 6.78 0.78
C ARG A 192 -0.12 7.26 1.98
N LEU A 193 0.11 6.37 2.96
CA LEU A 193 0.84 6.71 4.18
C LEU A 193 2.27 7.17 3.87
N ILE A 194 3.00 6.51 2.97
CA ILE A 194 4.34 6.97 2.57
C ILE A 194 4.26 8.35 1.92
N MET A 195 3.37 8.57 0.96
CA MET A 195 3.29 9.84 0.24
C MET A 195 2.86 11.01 1.14
N GLU A 196 2.03 10.76 2.16
CA GLU A 196 1.56 11.80 3.08
C GLU A 196 2.48 11.99 4.30
N SER A 197 3.13 10.93 4.78
CA SER A 197 3.85 10.92 6.06
C SER A 197 5.37 10.84 5.94
N ASP A 198 5.93 10.37 4.83
CA ASP A 198 7.37 10.34 4.55
C ASP A 198 7.67 10.51 3.04
N PRO A 199 7.20 11.60 2.38
CA PRO A 199 7.31 11.77 0.94
C PRO A 199 8.77 11.81 0.46
N TYR A 200 9.70 12.28 1.29
CA TYR A 200 11.12 12.32 0.97
C TYR A 200 11.73 10.91 0.81
N CYS A 201 11.20 9.89 1.50
CA CYS A 201 11.63 8.52 1.31
C CYS A 201 11.30 8.00 -0.10
N LEU A 202 10.11 8.31 -0.62
CA LEU A 202 9.75 7.99 -2.00
C LEU A 202 10.62 8.75 -3.00
N ILE A 203 10.81 10.06 -2.79
CA ILE A 203 11.65 10.90 -3.64
C ILE A 203 13.08 10.35 -3.68
N GLU A 204 13.67 10.03 -2.53
CA GLU A 204 15.00 9.42 -2.44
C GLU A 204 15.08 8.11 -3.22
N GLY A 205 14.09 7.23 -3.04
CA GLY A 205 14.00 5.96 -3.76
C GLY A 205 13.94 6.13 -5.28
N MET A 206 13.22 7.14 -5.77
CA MET A 206 13.15 7.45 -7.19
C MET A 206 14.45 8.04 -7.73
N ILE A 207 15.14 8.89 -6.96
CA ILE A 207 16.46 9.40 -7.34
C ILE A 207 17.45 8.24 -7.46
N ILE A 208 17.48 7.33 -6.49
CA ILE A 208 18.33 6.12 -6.52
C ILE A 208 18.03 5.29 -7.78
N ALA A 209 16.75 5.08 -8.10
CA ALA A 209 16.35 4.38 -9.33
C ALA A 209 16.82 5.10 -10.60
N GLY A 210 16.72 6.43 -10.63
CA GLY A 210 17.20 7.29 -11.71
C GLY A 210 18.69 7.11 -11.95
N ILE A 211 19.50 7.26 -10.90
CA ILE A 211 20.96 7.10 -10.94
C ILE A 211 21.35 5.67 -11.37
N ALA A 212 20.74 4.65 -10.77
CA ALA A 212 21.06 3.25 -11.05
C ALA A 212 20.79 2.88 -12.51
N THR A 213 19.75 3.44 -13.13
CA THR A 213 19.34 3.10 -14.50
C THR A 213 19.84 4.08 -15.57
N GLY A 214 20.27 5.27 -15.17
CA GLY A 214 20.59 6.38 -16.06
C GLY A 214 19.37 7.13 -16.57
N ALA A 215 18.24 7.07 -15.87
CA ALA A 215 17.07 7.90 -16.13
C ALA A 215 17.25 9.28 -15.49
N THR A 216 16.80 10.32 -16.18
CA THR A 216 16.93 11.73 -15.75
C THR A 216 15.60 12.39 -15.39
N LEU A 217 14.48 11.70 -15.62
CA LEU A 217 13.15 12.21 -15.34
C LEU A 217 12.26 11.12 -14.76
N GLY A 218 11.48 11.46 -13.75
CA GLY A 218 10.47 10.56 -13.20
C GLY A 218 9.10 11.20 -13.01
N TYR A 219 8.09 10.33 -12.98
CA TYR A 219 6.70 10.67 -12.78
C TYR A 219 6.12 9.84 -11.64
N ILE A 220 5.39 10.49 -10.74
CA ILE A 220 4.58 9.83 -9.73
C ILE A 220 3.12 9.91 -10.19
N TYR A 221 2.58 8.80 -10.68
CA TYR A 221 1.18 8.74 -11.09
C TYR A 221 0.32 8.45 -9.86
N VAL A 222 -0.37 9.47 -9.35
CA VAL A 222 -1.15 9.40 -8.11
C VAL A 222 -2.63 9.43 -8.45
N ARG A 223 -3.40 8.49 -7.92
CA ARG A 223 -4.86 8.45 -8.11
C ARG A 223 -5.55 9.76 -7.70
N SER A 224 -6.67 10.07 -8.34
CA SER A 224 -7.43 11.30 -8.07
C SER A 224 -8.00 11.38 -6.66
N GLU A 225 -8.22 10.24 -6.02
CA GLU A 225 -8.83 10.15 -4.69
C GLU A 225 -7.86 10.44 -3.56
N TYR A 226 -6.57 10.66 -3.85
CA TYR A 226 -5.53 11.04 -2.87
C TYR A 226 -5.06 12.50 -3.03
N PRO A 227 -5.92 13.51 -2.85
CA PRO A 227 -5.54 14.91 -2.99
C PRO A 227 -4.48 15.35 -1.96
N HIS A 228 -4.52 14.79 -0.74
CA HIS A 228 -3.55 15.08 0.32
C HIS A 228 -2.15 14.59 -0.05
N ALA A 229 -2.04 13.38 -0.59
CA ALA A 229 -0.78 12.81 -1.08
C ALA A 229 -0.20 13.64 -2.23
N ILE A 230 -1.03 14.06 -3.19
CA ILE A 230 -0.61 14.93 -4.31
C ILE A 230 -0.01 16.23 -3.75
N ALA A 231 -0.73 16.92 -2.87
CA ALA A 231 -0.27 18.20 -2.31
C ALA A 231 1.02 18.06 -1.47
N ALA A 232 1.13 16.97 -0.69
CA ALA A 232 2.34 16.68 0.09
C ALA A 232 3.55 16.43 -0.82
N LEU A 233 3.38 15.61 -1.87
CA LEU A 233 4.44 15.31 -2.83
C LEU A 233 4.88 16.54 -3.62
N GLU A 234 3.95 17.34 -4.13
CA GLU A 234 4.29 18.57 -4.86
C GLU A 234 5.11 19.53 -3.99
N THR A 235 4.72 19.69 -2.72
CA THR A 235 5.47 20.52 -1.76
C THR A 235 6.84 19.92 -1.45
N ALA A 236 6.92 18.61 -1.22
CA ALA A 236 8.17 17.92 -0.93
C ALA A 236 9.14 17.97 -2.12
N ILE A 237 8.66 17.77 -3.34
CA ILE A 237 9.46 17.87 -4.58
C ILE A 237 10.02 19.27 -4.75
N ALA A 238 9.20 20.32 -4.54
CA ALA A 238 9.68 21.70 -4.62
C ALA A 238 10.82 21.96 -3.63
N ARG A 239 10.65 21.58 -2.37
CA ARG A 239 11.67 21.72 -1.31
C ARG A 239 12.92 20.87 -1.59
N ALA A 240 12.75 19.64 -2.08
CA ALA A 240 13.86 18.77 -2.45
C ALA A 240 14.69 19.36 -3.60
N ARG A 241 14.04 20.02 -4.56
CA ARG A 241 14.71 20.75 -5.65
C ARG A 241 15.50 21.95 -5.12
N GLU A 242 14.90 22.75 -4.23
CA GLU A 242 15.58 23.88 -3.57
C GLU A 242 16.78 23.44 -2.73
N ALA A 243 16.70 22.27 -2.09
CA ALA A 243 17.78 21.68 -1.31
C ALA A 243 18.86 20.96 -2.16
N GLY A 244 18.73 20.98 -3.49
CA GLY A 244 19.67 20.36 -4.43
C GLY A 244 19.60 18.83 -4.48
N TRP A 245 18.50 18.20 -4.07
CA TRP A 245 18.32 16.75 -4.16
C TRP A 245 17.78 16.33 -5.53
N LEU A 246 17.16 17.26 -6.25
CA LEU A 246 16.62 17.11 -7.61
C LEU A 246 17.19 18.21 -8.52
N GLY A 247 17.17 17.99 -9.84
CA GLY A 247 17.64 18.93 -10.85
C GLY A 247 18.83 18.41 -11.64
N GLU A 248 19.63 19.32 -12.21
CA GLU A 248 20.77 19.00 -13.08
C GLU A 248 21.95 18.36 -12.34
N HIS A 249 22.09 18.65 -11.04
CA HIS A 249 23.21 18.21 -10.20
C HIS A 249 22.71 17.70 -8.84
N VAL A 250 22.22 16.46 -8.81
CA VAL A 250 21.75 15.80 -7.57
C VAL A 250 22.87 15.78 -6.53
N LEU A 251 22.66 16.46 -5.41
CA LEU A 251 23.62 16.66 -4.31
C LEU A 251 24.99 17.19 -4.80
N GLY A 252 25.00 18.01 -5.86
CA GLY A 252 26.24 18.52 -6.47
C GLY A 252 27.04 17.48 -7.26
N SER A 253 26.47 16.31 -7.54
CA SER A 253 27.09 15.28 -8.36
C SER A 253 26.94 15.55 -9.86
N ALA A 254 27.53 14.68 -10.68
CA ALA A 254 27.36 14.70 -12.14
C ALA A 254 26.00 14.12 -12.62
N HIS A 255 25.16 13.62 -11.70
CA HIS A 255 23.87 13.03 -12.05
C HIS A 255 22.76 14.08 -12.07
N ALA A 256 21.93 14.02 -13.12
CA ALA A 256 20.70 14.80 -13.22
C ALA A 256 19.49 13.89 -12.98
N PHE A 257 18.53 14.35 -12.17
CA PHE A 257 17.24 13.70 -12.02
C PHE A 257 16.18 14.68 -11.53
N ASP A 258 15.04 14.74 -12.21
CA ASP A 258 13.90 15.56 -11.78
C ASP A 258 12.60 14.76 -11.68
N LEU A 259 11.61 15.29 -10.97
CA LEU A 259 10.35 14.61 -10.66
C LEU A 259 9.11 15.50 -10.88
N HIS A 260 8.06 14.85 -11.36
CA HIS A 260 6.72 15.44 -11.48
C HIS A 260 5.65 14.53 -10.88
N VAL A 261 4.59 15.14 -10.33
CA VAL A 261 3.36 14.44 -9.95
C VAL A 261 2.39 14.51 -11.13
N ALA A 262 1.81 13.37 -11.48
CA ALA A 262 0.74 13.26 -12.46
C ALA A 262 -0.52 12.74 -11.78
N LYS A 263 -1.56 13.57 -11.76
CA LYS A 263 -2.86 13.20 -11.17
C LYS A 263 -3.64 12.30 -12.12
N GLY A 264 -4.05 11.13 -11.63
CA GLY A 264 -4.98 10.22 -12.30
C GLY A 264 -6.41 10.76 -12.38
N ALA A 265 -7.31 9.99 -13.00
CA ALA A 265 -8.67 10.44 -13.32
C ALA A 265 -9.75 9.39 -12.98
N GLY A 266 -9.58 8.67 -11.87
CA GLY A 266 -10.61 7.80 -11.30
C GLY A 266 -10.84 6.50 -12.07
N SER A 267 -9.78 5.83 -12.51
CA SER A 267 -9.89 4.55 -13.21
C SER A 267 -8.93 3.53 -12.61
N TYR A 268 -9.47 2.47 -11.99
CA TYR A 268 -8.67 1.44 -11.32
C TYR A 268 -7.71 0.73 -12.28
N VAL A 269 -8.11 0.56 -13.55
CA VAL A 269 -7.25 -0.11 -14.54
C VAL A 269 -5.96 0.66 -14.81
N CYS A 270 -5.88 1.96 -14.49
CA CYS A 270 -4.64 2.73 -14.57
C CYS A 270 -3.61 2.30 -13.51
N GLY A 271 -3.96 1.46 -12.54
CA GLY A 271 -2.99 0.72 -11.74
C GLY A 271 -2.23 -0.36 -12.53
N GLU A 272 -2.72 -0.80 -13.69
CA GLU A 272 -1.98 -1.67 -14.60
C GLU A 272 -0.88 -0.87 -15.31
N GLU A 273 0.34 -1.38 -15.31
CA GLU A 273 1.54 -0.62 -15.70
C GLU A 273 1.48 -0.02 -17.11
N THR A 274 0.79 -0.62 -18.09
CA THR A 274 0.70 -0.06 -19.45
C THR A 274 -0.48 0.87 -19.66
N ALA A 275 -1.61 0.63 -18.98
CA ALA A 275 -2.72 1.58 -18.94
C ALA A 275 -2.29 2.88 -18.24
N LEU A 276 -1.49 2.79 -17.18
CA LEU A 276 -0.82 3.91 -16.52
C LEU A 276 -0.02 4.75 -17.52
N LEU A 277 0.82 4.10 -18.33
CA LEU A 277 1.62 4.77 -19.36
C LEU A 277 0.74 5.45 -20.41
N GLU A 278 -0.32 4.82 -20.88
CA GLU A 278 -1.28 5.46 -21.79
C GLU A 278 -1.88 6.72 -21.18
N SER A 279 -2.26 6.67 -19.90
CA SER A 279 -2.79 7.83 -19.18
C SER A 279 -1.75 8.95 -19.05
N LEU A 280 -0.49 8.63 -18.73
CA LEU A 280 0.60 9.61 -18.69
C LEU A 280 0.86 10.25 -20.06
N GLU A 281 0.64 9.50 -21.15
CA GLU A 281 0.75 10.00 -22.52
C GLU A 281 -0.49 10.80 -22.99
N GLY A 282 -1.44 11.07 -22.08
CA GLY A 282 -2.66 11.82 -22.39
C GLY A 282 -3.71 11.03 -23.18
N LYS A 283 -3.60 9.70 -23.21
CA LYS A 283 -4.54 8.80 -23.89
C LYS A 283 -5.50 8.17 -22.87
N ARG A 284 -6.49 7.44 -23.37
CA ARG A 284 -7.35 6.60 -22.54
C ARG A 284 -6.51 5.47 -21.92
N GLY A 285 -6.72 5.17 -20.64
CA GLY A 285 -6.06 4.08 -19.91
C GLY A 285 -6.46 2.68 -20.41
N VAL A 286 -6.05 2.33 -21.62
CA VAL A 286 -6.31 1.03 -22.26
C VAL A 286 -5.03 0.21 -22.24
N VAL A 287 -5.08 -0.96 -21.61
CA VAL A 287 -3.92 -1.88 -21.50
C VAL A 287 -3.29 -2.17 -22.86
N ARG A 288 -1.96 -2.05 -22.97
CA ARG A 288 -1.18 -2.41 -24.16
C ARG A 288 -0.99 -3.93 -24.26
N ALA A 289 -0.85 -4.46 -25.47
CA ALA A 289 -0.41 -5.84 -25.62
C ALA A 289 1.06 -5.95 -25.20
N LYS A 290 1.45 -7.06 -24.54
CA LYS A 290 2.83 -7.39 -24.22
C LYS A 290 3.21 -8.65 -25.01
N PRO A 291 4.35 -8.70 -25.74
CA PRO A 291 5.41 -7.69 -25.87
C PRO A 291 5.06 -6.44 -26.72
N PRO A 292 5.85 -5.34 -26.63
CA PRO A 292 7.09 -5.17 -25.85
C PRO A 292 6.87 -4.85 -24.36
N LEU A 293 7.87 -5.17 -23.53
CA LEU A 293 7.86 -4.83 -22.10
C LEU A 293 8.15 -3.34 -21.88
N PRO A 294 7.52 -2.67 -20.89
CA PRO A 294 7.80 -1.27 -20.57
C PRO A 294 9.28 -0.97 -20.24
N ALA A 295 10.00 -1.97 -19.71
CA ALA A 295 11.43 -1.85 -19.43
C ALA A 295 12.28 -1.61 -20.70
N LEU A 296 11.75 -1.92 -21.88
CA LEU A 296 12.39 -1.68 -23.17
C LEU A 296 11.69 -0.57 -23.96
N ALA A 297 10.35 -0.56 -23.97
CA ALA A 297 9.53 0.44 -24.65
C ALA A 297 8.30 0.80 -23.78
N GLY A 298 8.49 1.75 -22.87
CA GLY A 298 7.50 2.20 -21.90
C GLY A 298 6.94 3.58 -22.23
N LEU A 299 7.17 4.55 -21.34
CA LEU A 299 6.70 5.92 -21.47
C LEU A 299 7.31 6.58 -22.71
N PHE A 300 6.47 7.06 -23.63
CA PHE A 300 6.89 7.64 -24.92
C PHE A 300 7.79 6.69 -25.74
N GLY A 301 7.59 5.38 -25.57
CA GLY A 301 8.40 4.35 -26.22
C GLY A 301 9.83 4.21 -25.71
N GLN A 302 10.20 4.90 -24.61
CA GLN A 302 11.55 4.83 -24.03
C GLN A 302 11.65 3.77 -22.92
N PRO A 303 12.85 3.22 -22.64
CA PRO A 303 13.06 2.31 -21.52
C PRO A 303 12.60 2.95 -20.20
N THR A 304 11.68 2.28 -19.51
CA THR A 304 11.02 2.84 -18.33
C THR A 304 10.99 1.84 -17.18
N VAL A 305 11.50 2.26 -16.01
CA VAL A 305 11.24 1.53 -14.76
C VAL A 305 9.83 1.88 -14.31
N ILE A 306 8.99 0.86 -14.08
CA ILE A 306 7.69 1.04 -13.43
C ILE A 306 7.69 0.23 -12.13
N ASN A 307 7.59 0.92 -11.00
CA ASN A 307 7.54 0.33 -9.66
C ASN A 307 6.46 0.98 -8.81
N ASN A 308 5.86 0.19 -7.91
CA ASN A 308 4.94 0.69 -6.89
C ASN A 308 5.70 1.54 -5.85
N VAL A 309 4.99 2.45 -5.17
CA VAL A 309 5.53 3.36 -4.13
C VAL A 309 6.38 2.61 -3.11
N ILE A 310 5.87 1.56 -2.47
CA ILE A 310 6.62 0.81 -1.44
C ILE A 310 7.90 0.19 -2.01
N THR A 311 7.90 -0.24 -3.27
CA THR A 311 9.11 -0.80 -3.89
C THR A 311 10.21 0.25 -3.98
N LEU A 312 9.87 1.48 -4.38
CA LEU A 312 10.80 2.60 -4.46
C LEU A 312 11.20 3.09 -3.07
N ALA A 313 10.24 3.27 -2.15
CA ALA A 313 10.48 3.70 -0.77
C ALA A 313 11.29 2.69 0.06
N THR A 314 11.36 1.43 -0.35
CA THR A 314 12.23 0.42 0.29
C THR A 314 13.69 0.51 -0.19
N ALA A 315 13.94 1.10 -1.37
CA ALA A 315 15.31 1.19 -1.90
C ALA A 315 16.26 2.00 -0.97
N PRO A 316 15.89 3.18 -0.41
CA PRO A 316 16.76 3.94 0.48
C PRO A 316 17.35 3.11 1.63
N VAL A 317 16.56 2.32 2.35
CA VAL A 317 17.07 1.51 3.48
C VAL A 317 17.99 0.39 3.01
N ILE A 318 17.74 -0.20 1.84
CA ILE A 318 18.62 -1.21 1.23
C ILE A 318 19.98 -0.61 0.89
N PHE A 319 20.01 0.58 0.28
CA PHE A 319 21.26 1.26 -0.06
C PHE A 319 21.97 1.84 1.17
N ALA A 320 21.24 2.24 2.21
CA ALA A 320 21.80 2.75 3.45
C ALA A 320 22.45 1.65 4.31
N ARG A 321 21.81 0.48 4.42
CA ARG A 321 22.21 -0.60 5.35
C ARG A 321 22.80 -1.83 4.66
N GLY A 322 22.72 -1.90 3.34
CA GLY A 322 23.25 -2.98 2.51
C GLY A 322 22.24 -4.10 2.22
N ALA A 323 22.49 -4.83 1.14
CA ALA A 323 21.63 -5.90 0.64
C ALA A 323 21.41 -7.03 1.65
N ALA A 324 22.46 -7.44 2.36
CA ALA A 324 22.38 -8.52 3.36
C ALA A 324 21.42 -8.16 4.51
N PHE A 325 21.51 -6.94 5.04
CA PHE A 325 20.63 -6.46 6.09
C PHE A 325 19.15 -6.63 5.72
N TYR A 326 18.75 -6.27 4.50
CA TYR A 326 17.37 -6.42 4.05
C TYR A 326 16.99 -7.88 3.76
N ARG A 327 17.88 -8.64 3.11
CA ARG A 327 17.65 -10.04 2.72
C ARG A 327 17.46 -10.97 3.92
N ASP A 328 18.07 -10.65 5.05
CA ASP A 328 18.00 -11.46 6.27
C ASP A 328 16.60 -11.42 6.93
N TYR A 329 15.72 -10.50 6.50
CA TYR A 329 14.29 -10.54 6.82
C TYR A 329 13.51 -11.39 5.81
N GLY A 330 12.42 -11.98 6.28
CA GLY A 330 11.48 -12.75 5.48
C GLY A 330 11.83 -14.24 5.43
N MET A 331 11.25 -14.94 4.46
CA MET A 331 11.43 -16.39 4.29
C MET A 331 11.47 -16.79 2.81
N GLY A 332 12.04 -17.96 2.51
CA GLY A 332 12.02 -18.51 1.15
C GLY A 332 12.59 -17.54 0.10
N ARG A 333 11.77 -17.13 -0.87
CA ARG A 333 12.12 -16.07 -1.84
C ARG A 333 11.38 -14.75 -1.58
N SER A 334 10.55 -14.69 -0.54
CA SER A 334 9.91 -13.47 -0.07
C SER A 334 10.82 -12.81 0.96
N ARG A 335 11.81 -12.06 0.46
CA ARG A 335 12.80 -11.36 1.29
C ARG A 335 12.33 -9.97 1.68
N GLY A 336 12.83 -9.50 2.83
CA GLY A 336 12.47 -8.22 3.41
C GLY A 336 11.16 -8.24 4.19
N THR A 337 10.58 -7.07 4.31
CA THR A 337 9.31 -6.80 4.99
C THR A 337 8.22 -6.38 4.01
N LEU A 338 6.96 -6.50 4.45
CA LEU A 338 5.79 -5.94 3.79
C LEU A 338 4.97 -5.14 4.81
N PRO A 339 4.51 -3.94 4.45
CA PRO A 339 3.70 -3.11 5.33
C PRO A 339 2.23 -3.54 5.27
N PHE A 340 1.84 -4.64 5.93
CA PHE A 340 0.47 -5.17 5.90
C PHE A 340 -0.56 -4.14 6.37
N GLN A 341 -1.70 -4.08 5.70
CA GLN A 341 -2.75 -3.10 5.98
C GLN A 341 -4.01 -3.82 6.48
N LEU A 342 -4.35 -3.61 7.76
CA LEU A 342 -5.52 -4.19 8.40
C LEU A 342 -6.73 -3.27 8.20
N ALA A 343 -7.72 -3.74 7.46
CA ALA A 343 -8.89 -2.97 7.03
C ALA A 343 -10.20 -3.77 7.17
N GLY A 344 -11.31 -3.12 6.84
CA GLY A 344 -12.65 -3.70 6.91
C GLY A 344 -13.19 -3.72 8.34
N ASN A 345 -13.88 -4.80 8.70
CA ASN A 345 -14.44 -4.98 10.04
C ASN A 345 -13.38 -5.52 11.00
N ILE A 346 -12.42 -4.67 11.37
CA ILE A 346 -11.29 -5.00 12.26
C ILE A 346 -11.23 -4.01 13.43
N ARG A 347 -11.01 -4.50 14.65
CA ARG A 347 -11.04 -3.67 15.87
C ARG A 347 -9.87 -2.68 15.92
N HIS A 348 -8.66 -3.16 15.65
CA HIS A 348 -7.43 -2.37 15.66
C HIS A 348 -6.85 -2.32 14.23
N GLY A 349 -7.48 -1.51 13.38
CA GLY A 349 -7.07 -1.34 11.98
C GLY A 349 -5.88 -0.40 11.81
N GLY A 350 -5.09 -0.60 10.76
CA GLY A 350 -3.92 0.22 10.48
C GLY A 350 -2.78 -0.54 9.84
N LEU A 351 -1.55 -0.09 10.11
CA LEU A 351 -0.35 -0.53 9.42
C LEU A 351 0.54 -1.42 10.29
N VAL A 352 0.85 -2.61 9.80
CA VAL A 352 1.74 -3.59 10.44
C VAL A 352 2.87 -3.98 9.49
N GLU A 353 4.05 -3.38 9.63
CA GLU A 353 5.22 -3.79 8.85
C GLU A 353 5.94 -4.96 9.52
N LEU A 354 5.92 -6.11 8.86
CA LEU A 354 6.58 -7.33 9.30
C LEU A 354 7.30 -8.02 8.15
N ALA A 355 8.27 -8.84 8.51
CA ALA A 355 8.92 -9.79 7.65
C ALA A 355 7.90 -10.78 7.07
N PHE A 356 8.10 -11.19 5.82
CA PHE A 356 7.31 -12.28 5.24
C PHE A 356 7.43 -13.54 6.10
N GLY A 357 6.33 -14.29 6.19
CA GLY A 357 6.22 -15.51 7.01
C GLY A 357 5.32 -15.39 8.24
N VAL A 358 4.95 -14.17 8.64
CA VAL A 358 3.84 -13.95 9.59
C VAL A 358 2.55 -14.59 9.05
N THR A 359 1.67 -15.09 9.92
CA THR A 359 0.39 -15.67 9.49
C THR A 359 -0.72 -14.63 9.48
N LEU A 360 -1.76 -14.88 8.68
CA LEU A 360 -2.96 -14.05 8.71
C LEU A 360 -3.63 -14.11 10.09
N ARG A 361 -3.62 -15.26 10.78
CA ARG A 361 -4.14 -15.40 12.14
C ARG A 361 -3.44 -14.45 13.12
N GLU A 362 -2.11 -14.40 13.09
CA GLU A 362 -1.35 -13.47 13.94
C GLU A 362 -1.75 -12.02 13.65
N LEU A 363 -1.81 -11.62 12.37
CA LEU A 363 -2.21 -10.27 11.99
C LEU A 363 -3.63 -9.91 12.45
N LEU A 364 -4.60 -10.81 12.28
CA LEU A 364 -6.00 -10.53 12.61
C LEU A 364 -6.27 -10.49 14.12
N PHE A 365 -5.62 -11.34 14.91
CA PHE A 365 -5.93 -11.50 16.32
C PHE A 365 -4.91 -10.84 17.25
N ASP A 366 -3.61 -11.02 17.03
CA ASP A 366 -2.59 -10.43 17.91
C ASP A 366 -2.47 -8.92 17.69
N TYR A 367 -2.55 -8.47 16.43
CA TYR A 367 -2.49 -7.05 16.09
C TYR A 367 -3.91 -6.47 15.97
N GLY A 368 -4.73 -7.06 15.11
CA GLY A 368 -6.05 -6.54 14.77
C GLY A 368 -7.12 -6.68 15.85
N GLY A 369 -6.92 -7.53 16.85
CA GLY A 369 -7.87 -7.70 17.96
C GLY A 369 -9.23 -8.29 17.55
N GLY A 370 -9.28 -9.01 16.43
CA GLY A 370 -10.51 -9.56 15.86
C GLY A 370 -11.42 -8.49 15.25
N THR A 371 -12.71 -8.81 15.10
CA THR A 371 -13.66 -7.92 14.42
C THR A 371 -14.02 -6.71 15.28
N ALA A 372 -14.27 -5.57 14.63
CA ALA A 372 -14.78 -4.37 15.30
C ALA A 372 -16.19 -4.61 15.87
N SER A 373 -17.01 -5.39 15.17
CA SER A 373 -18.36 -5.77 15.62
C SER A 373 -18.37 -6.68 16.86
N GLY A 374 -17.23 -7.30 17.20
CA GLY A 374 -17.14 -8.32 18.26
C GLY A 374 -17.76 -9.66 17.87
N ARG A 375 -18.21 -9.81 16.63
CA ARG A 375 -18.78 -11.05 16.08
C ARG A 375 -17.68 -11.99 15.57
N PRO A 376 -17.96 -13.29 15.40
CA PRO A 376 -16.99 -14.21 14.83
C PRO A 376 -16.50 -13.74 13.45
N ALA A 377 -15.18 -13.74 13.26
CA ALA A 377 -14.59 -13.52 11.96
C ALA A 377 -14.94 -14.70 11.03
N ARG A 378 -15.32 -14.41 9.78
CA ARG A 378 -15.79 -15.43 8.82
C ARG A 378 -14.84 -15.61 7.64
N ALA A 379 -14.40 -14.51 7.05
CA ALA A 379 -13.53 -14.52 5.88
C ALA A 379 -12.60 -13.31 5.92
N ALA A 380 -11.41 -13.47 5.34
CA ALA A 380 -10.51 -12.35 5.10
C ALA A 380 -10.17 -12.30 3.60
N GLN A 381 -10.39 -11.16 2.97
CA GLN A 381 -9.89 -10.93 1.61
C GLN A 381 -8.45 -10.44 1.69
N VAL A 382 -7.54 -11.11 0.98
CA VAL A 382 -6.12 -10.71 0.94
C VAL A 382 -5.72 -10.37 -0.49
N GLY A 383 -5.01 -9.25 -0.66
CA GLY A 383 -4.47 -8.83 -1.95
C GLY A 383 -5.41 -7.96 -2.80
N GLY A 384 -6.36 -7.28 -2.17
CA GLY A 384 -7.27 -6.33 -2.81
C GLY A 384 -8.53 -6.98 -3.42
N PRO A 385 -9.34 -6.22 -4.19
CA PRO A 385 -10.59 -6.69 -4.79
C PRO A 385 -10.43 -7.89 -5.72
N LEU A 386 -9.25 -8.07 -6.31
CA LEU A 386 -8.89 -9.18 -7.19
C LEU A 386 -8.27 -10.37 -6.42
N GLY A 387 -8.21 -10.27 -5.09
CA GLY A 387 -7.71 -11.29 -4.18
C GLY A 387 -8.76 -12.34 -3.80
N THR A 388 -8.34 -13.39 -3.11
CA THR A 388 -9.23 -14.47 -2.65
C THR A 388 -9.79 -14.21 -1.26
N TYR A 389 -11.00 -14.72 -1.02
CA TYR A 389 -11.56 -14.82 0.32
C TYR A 389 -11.04 -16.08 1.02
N LEU A 390 -10.23 -15.88 2.05
CA LEU A 390 -9.63 -16.97 2.83
C LEU A 390 -10.54 -17.34 4.02
N PRO A 391 -11.01 -18.61 4.10
CA PRO A 391 -11.69 -19.12 5.28
C PRO A 391 -10.70 -19.38 6.43
N GLU A 392 -11.23 -19.50 7.66
CA GLU A 392 -10.42 -19.62 8.87
C GLU A 392 -9.34 -20.71 8.83
N HIS A 393 -9.64 -21.87 8.24
CA HIS A 393 -8.70 -22.99 8.17
C HIS A 393 -7.45 -22.72 7.30
N GLN A 394 -7.42 -21.63 6.55
CA GLN A 394 -6.28 -21.20 5.74
C GLN A 394 -5.47 -20.05 6.38
N TRP A 395 -5.88 -19.52 7.53
CA TRP A 395 -5.23 -18.34 8.13
C TRP A 395 -3.86 -18.61 8.75
N ASP A 396 -3.48 -19.87 8.88
CA ASP A 396 -2.18 -20.30 9.38
C ASP A 396 -1.15 -20.52 8.26
N VAL A 397 -1.53 -20.32 6.99
CA VAL A 397 -0.58 -20.28 5.87
C VAL A 397 0.33 -19.05 6.03
N PRO A 398 1.66 -19.20 5.99
CA PRO A 398 2.58 -18.06 6.09
C PRO A 398 2.35 -17.07 4.95
N LEU A 399 2.32 -15.77 5.25
CA LEU A 399 2.29 -14.69 4.26
C LEU A 399 3.63 -14.64 3.52
N ASP A 400 3.70 -15.45 2.46
CA ASP A 400 4.79 -15.62 1.51
C ASP A 400 4.18 -15.77 0.11
N TYR A 401 4.79 -15.16 -0.90
CA TYR A 401 4.22 -15.14 -2.26
C TYR A 401 4.01 -16.54 -2.83
N GLU A 402 4.96 -17.45 -2.61
CA GLU A 402 4.89 -18.81 -3.13
C GLU A 402 3.88 -19.67 -2.36
N ALA A 403 3.84 -19.55 -1.03
CA ALA A 403 2.88 -20.26 -0.18
C ALA A 403 1.42 -19.87 -0.50
N TYR A 404 1.15 -18.58 -0.70
CA TYR A 404 -0.18 -18.10 -1.07
C TYR A 404 -0.57 -18.55 -2.48
N THR A 405 0.36 -18.48 -3.44
CA THR A 405 0.10 -18.98 -4.81
C THR A 405 -0.26 -20.47 -4.80
N ALA A 406 0.38 -21.27 -3.94
CA ALA A 406 0.13 -22.71 -3.84
C ALA A 406 -1.31 -23.07 -3.38
N ILE A 407 -1.98 -22.16 -2.66
CA ILE A 407 -3.38 -22.31 -2.25
C ILE A 407 -4.34 -21.53 -3.16
N GLY A 408 -3.87 -21.03 -4.30
CA GLY A 408 -4.66 -20.22 -5.23
C GLY A 408 -4.97 -18.81 -4.73
N ALA A 409 -4.24 -18.33 -3.73
CA ALA A 409 -4.38 -17.00 -3.16
C ALA A 409 -3.27 -16.04 -3.62
N VAL A 410 -3.45 -14.76 -3.33
CA VAL A 410 -2.46 -13.72 -3.63
C VAL A 410 -2.19 -12.87 -2.39
N VAL A 411 -0.93 -12.53 -2.16
CA VAL A 411 -0.56 -11.55 -1.11
C VAL A 411 -0.87 -10.13 -1.60
N GLY A 412 -0.68 -9.87 -2.89
CA GLY A 412 -0.90 -8.56 -3.49
C GLY A 412 -0.02 -7.48 -2.85
N HIS A 413 -0.64 -6.34 -2.56
CA HIS A 413 -0.04 -5.22 -1.86
C HIS A 413 0.04 -5.39 -0.33
N GLY A 414 -0.45 -6.51 0.22
CA GLY A 414 -0.50 -6.75 1.68
C GLY A 414 -1.76 -6.19 2.36
N GLY A 415 -2.75 -5.75 1.59
CA GLY A 415 -4.05 -5.35 2.11
C GLY A 415 -4.89 -6.54 2.55
N ILE A 416 -5.51 -6.42 3.73
CA ILE A 416 -6.30 -7.45 4.39
C ILE A 416 -7.63 -6.84 4.82
N VAL A 417 -8.74 -7.33 4.25
CA VAL A 417 -10.09 -6.88 4.59
C VAL A 417 -10.81 -7.98 5.37
N LEU A 418 -11.10 -7.73 6.65
CA LEU A 418 -11.79 -8.70 7.51
C LEU A 418 -13.31 -8.57 7.39
N HIS A 419 -13.97 -9.72 7.27
CA HIS A 419 -15.43 -9.87 7.25
C HIS A 419 -15.88 -10.73 8.45
N ASP A 420 -16.98 -10.35 9.08
CA ASP A 420 -17.61 -11.15 10.13
C ASP A 420 -18.72 -12.06 9.57
N ASP A 421 -19.32 -12.86 10.46
CA ASP A 421 -20.39 -13.82 10.15
C ASP A 421 -21.71 -13.22 9.63
N THR A 422 -21.83 -11.89 9.51
CA THR A 422 -22.98 -11.24 8.86
C THR A 422 -22.81 -11.04 7.36
N SER A 423 -21.58 -11.16 6.85
CA SER A 423 -21.27 -10.93 5.44
C SER A 423 -21.83 -12.03 4.56
N ASN A 424 -22.39 -11.71 3.39
CA ASN A 424 -22.79 -12.68 2.38
C ASN A 424 -21.76 -12.71 1.24
N LEU A 425 -21.05 -13.83 1.09
CA LEU A 425 -19.97 -14.02 0.11
C LEU A 425 -20.52 -14.13 -1.33
N ALA A 426 -21.78 -14.52 -1.53
CA ALA A 426 -22.40 -14.45 -2.86
C ALA A 426 -22.66 -12.99 -3.29
N GLU A 427 -23.02 -12.11 -2.35
CA GLU A 427 -23.08 -10.66 -2.60
C GLU A 427 -21.72 -10.07 -2.94
N LEU A 428 -20.69 -10.50 -2.23
CA LEU A 428 -19.32 -10.05 -2.48
C LEU A 428 -18.75 -10.59 -3.80
N ALA A 429 -19.13 -11.81 -4.20
CA ALA A 429 -18.81 -12.35 -5.52
C ALA A 429 -19.52 -11.58 -6.64
N GLU A 430 -20.79 -11.22 -6.45
CA GLU A 430 -21.52 -10.35 -7.39
C GLU A 430 -20.86 -8.98 -7.49
N TYR A 431 -20.44 -8.41 -6.36
CA TYR A 431 -19.71 -7.15 -6.31
C TYR A 431 -18.39 -7.24 -7.09
N ALA A 432 -17.62 -8.33 -6.99
CA ALA A 432 -16.39 -8.51 -7.77
C ALA A 432 -16.65 -8.45 -9.28
N MET A 433 -17.71 -9.12 -9.76
CA MET A 433 -18.13 -9.05 -11.16
C MET A 433 -18.59 -7.64 -11.55
N LYS A 434 -19.33 -6.96 -10.68
CA LYS A 434 -19.80 -5.58 -10.91
C LYS A 434 -18.63 -4.59 -10.97
N PHE A 435 -17.66 -4.73 -10.08
CA PHE A 435 -16.44 -3.95 -10.05
C PHE A 435 -15.67 -4.12 -11.36
N CYS A 436 -15.48 -5.36 -11.83
CA CYS A 436 -14.86 -5.64 -13.12
C CYS A 436 -15.61 -4.99 -14.29
N ALA A 437 -16.95 -5.02 -14.27
CA ALA A 437 -17.77 -4.40 -15.31
C ALA A 437 -17.61 -2.87 -15.36
N ILE A 438 -17.47 -2.21 -14.21
CA ILE A 438 -17.26 -0.77 -14.09
C ILE A 438 -15.84 -0.39 -14.53
N GLU A 439 -14.84 -1.12 -14.04
CA GLU A 439 -13.42 -0.76 -14.18
C GLU A 439 -12.76 -1.37 -15.43
N SER A 440 -13.50 -2.12 -16.24
CA SER A 440 -12.99 -2.66 -17.50
C SER A 440 -12.55 -1.54 -18.45
N CYS A 441 -11.29 -1.57 -18.90
CA CYS A 441 -10.83 -0.68 -19.98
C CYS A 441 -11.54 -0.94 -21.33
N GLY A 442 -12.32 -2.03 -21.41
CA GLY A 442 -13.16 -2.39 -22.54
C GLY A 442 -12.49 -3.23 -23.63
N LYS A 443 -11.20 -3.56 -23.50
CA LYS A 443 -10.42 -4.23 -24.54
C LYS A 443 -10.75 -5.73 -24.71
N CYS A 444 -10.96 -6.46 -23.62
CA CYS A 444 -11.21 -7.91 -23.65
C CYS A 444 -12.71 -8.20 -23.51
N THR A 445 -13.28 -9.01 -24.40
CA THR A 445 -14.70 -9.39 -24.34
C THR A 445 -15.07 -10.09 -23.02
N PRO A 446 -14.29 -11.05 -22.49
CA PRO A 446 -14.62 -11.70 -21.21
C PRO A 446 -14.67 -10.69 -20.05
N CYS A 447 -13.73 -9.76 -19.99
CA CYS A 447 -13.71 -8.71 -18.98
C CYS A 447 -14.85 -7.70 -19.14
N ARG A 448 -15.12 -7.23 -20.37
CA ARG A 448 -16.11 -6.14 -20.62
C ARG A 448 -17.56 -6.61 -20.58
N ILE A 449 -17.84 -7.80 -21.12
CA ILE A 449 -19.20 -8.34 -21.25
C ILE A 449 -19.41 -9.49 -20.30
N GLY A 450 -18.42 -10.37 -20.16
CA GLY A 450 -18.51 -11.54 -19.28
C GLY A 450 -18.76 -11.15 -17.83
N SER A 451 -18.09 -10.13 -17.31
CA SER A 451 -18.34 -9.59 -15.97
C SER A 451 -19.81 -9.21 -15.73
N THR A 452 -20.44 -8.48 -16.66
CA THR A 452 -21.88 -8.17 -16.60
C THR A 452 -22.75 -9.43 -16.61
N ARG A 453 -22.40 -10.44 -17.43
CA ARG A 453 -23.09 -11.74 -17.42
C ARG A 453 -22.87 -12.51 -16.11
N GLY A 454 -21.72 -12.32 -15.47
CA GLY A 454 -21.40 -12.84 -14.14
C GLY A 454 -22.32 -12.25 -13.08
N VAL A 455 -22.51 -10.93 -13.09
CA VAL A 455 -23.47 -10.24 -12.20
C VAL A 455 -24.88 -10.83 -12.37
N GLU A 456 -25.37 -10.92 -13.62
CA GLU A 456 -26.69 -11.48 -13.92
C GLU A 456 -26.83 -12.95 -13.47
N THR A 457 -25.76 -13.74 -13.60
CA THR A 457 -25.76 -15.16 -13.23
C THR A 457 -25.77 -15.34 -11.71
N ILE A 458 -24.93 -14.61 -10.98
CA ILE A 458 -24.89 -14.67 -9.51
C ILE A 458 -26.20 -14.16 -8.93
N ALA A 459 -26.78 -13.09 -9.48
CA ALA A 459 -28.08 -12.58 -9.05
C ALA A 459 -29.20 -13.64 -9.17
N ARG A 460 -29.21 -14.46 -10.23
CA ARG A 460 -30.17 -15.58 -10.38
C ARG A 460 -29.95 -16.66 -9.32
N ILE A 461 -28.70 -17.01 -9.04
CA ILE A 461 -28.35 -17.98 -7.98
C ILE A 461 -28.88 -17.48 -6.64
N ARG A 462 -28.61 -16.21 -6.30
CA ARG A 462 -29.07 -15.55 -5.07
C ARG A 462 -30.60 -15.46 -4.96
N GLN A 463 -31.31 -15.43 -6.10
CA GLN A 463 -32.78 -15.46 -6.16
C GLN A 463 -33.38 -16.88 -6.10
N GLY A 464 -32.54 -17.91 -5.93
CA GLY A 464 -32.98 -19.30 -5.71
C GLY A 464 -32.82 -20.24 -6.90
N ASP A 465 -32.28 -19.80 -8.05
CA ASP A 465 -31.90 -20.72 -9.14
C ASP A 465 -30.53 -21.35 -8.85
N THR A 466 -30.49 -22.24 -7.86
CA THR A 466 -29.30 -22.97 -7.42
C THR A 466 -29.04 -24.23 -8.26
N SER A 467 -29.53 -24.25 -9.50
CA SER A 467 -29.36 -25.39 -10.39
C SER A 467 -27.89 -25.59 -10.77
N GLU A 468 -27.49 -26.86 -10.97
CA GLU A 468 -26.14 -27.22 -11.39
C GLU A 468 -25.72 -26.48 -12.68
N ARG A 469 -26.69 -26.18 -13.56
CA ARG A 469 -26.49 -25.37 -14.75
C ARG A 469 -25.96 -23.97 -14.44
N GLN A 470 -26.51 -23.26 -13.45
CA GLN A 470 -26.06 -21.90 -13.13
C GLN A 470 -24.65 -21.89 -12.54
N VAL A 471 -24.35 -22.84 -11.65
CA VAL A 471 -23.03 -22.99 -11.06
C VAL A 471 -21.99 -23.31 -12.13
N THR A 472 -22.30 -24.25 -13.03
CA THR A 472 -21.43 -24.59 -14.17
C THR A 472 -21.23 -23.39 -15.10
N LEU A 473 -22.29 -22.64 -15.41
CA LEU A 473 -22.19 -21.44 -16.24
C LEU A 473 -21.29 -20.38 -15.59
N LEU A 474 -21.40 -20.16 -14.28
CA LEU A 474 -20.56 -19.22 -13.55
C LEU A 474 -19.08 -19.64 -13.58
N ARG A 475 -18.79 -20.94 -13.39
CA ARG A 475 -17.42 -21.46 -13.47
C ARG A 475 -16.85 -21.40 -14.88
N ASP A 476 -17.64 -21.73 -15.90
CA ASP A 476 -17.26 -21.65 -17.32
C ASP A 476 -16.94 -20.21 -17.74
N LEU A 477 -17.73 -19.24 -17.26
CA LEU A 477 -17.43 -17.83 -17.41
C LEU A 477 -16.12 -17.44 -16.72
N CYS A 478 -15.90 -17.91 -15.49
CA CYS A 478 -14.66 -17.66 -14.75
C CYS A 478 -13.43 -18.22 -15.49
N ASP A 479 -13.51 -19.43 -16.03
CA ASP A 479 -12.45 -20.02 -16.88
C ASP A 479 -12.20 -19.18 -18.13
N THR A 480 -13.26 -18.73 -18.80
CA THR A 480 -13.16 -17.84 -19.96
C THR A 480 -12.48 -16.51 -19.61
N MET A 481 -12.75 -15.94 -18.44
CA MET A 481 -12.11 -14.72 -17.96
C MET A 481 -10.63 -14.95 -17.61
N LEU A 482 -10.29 -16.07 -16.97
CA LEU A 482 -8.91 -16.48 -16.67
C LEU A 482 -8.08 -16.61 -17.95
N ALA A 483 -8.60 -17.30 -18.96
CA ALA A 483 -7.88 -17.58 -20.21
C ALA A 483 -7.92 -16.42 -21.23
N GLY A 484 -8.98 -15.61 -21.22
CA GLY A 484 -9.29 -14.64 -22.27
C GLY A 484 -9.07 -13.17 -21.90
N SER A 485 -8.36 -12.88 -20.81
CA SER A 485 -8.10 -11.52 -20.34
C SER A 485 -6.63 -11.12 -20.54
N LEU A 486 -6.40 -9.94 -21.12
CA LEU A 486 -5.06 -9.40 -21.37
C LEU A 486 -4.36 -8.87 -20.11
N CYS A 487 -5.09 -8.66 -19.01
CA CYS A 487 -4.55 -8.17 -17.75
C CYS A 487 -5.29 -8.76 -16.55
N ALA A 488 -4.74 -8.52 -15.36
CA ALA A 488 -5.25 -8.99 -14.08
C ALA A 488 -6.68 -8.54 -13.77
N MET A 489 -7.15 -7.37 -14.24
CA MET A 489 -8.54 -6.94 -14.01
C MET A 489 -9.53 -8.04 -14.43
N GLY A 490 -9.44 -8.51 -15.67
CA GLY A 490 -10.28 -9.62 -16.12
C GLY A 490 -9.79 -10.97 -15.61
N GLY A 491 -8.48 -11.20 -15.61
CA GLY A 491 -7.89 -12.51 -15.31
C GLY A 491 -7.96 -12.92 -13.84
N MET A 492 -8.09 -11.96 -12.91
CA MET A 492 -8.14 -12.22 -11.47
C MET A 492 -9.49 -11.89 -10.84
N THR A 493 -10.43 -11.24 -11.54
CA THR A 493 -11.84 -11.13 -11.09
C THR A 493 -12.44 -12.50 -10.72
N PRO A 494 -12.11 -13.60 -11.40
CA PRO A 494 -12.54 -14.93 -10.98
C PRO A 494 -12.07 -15.38 -9.59
N TYR A 495 -10.98 -14.85 -9.04
CA TYR A 495 -10.42 -15.30 -7.75
C TYR A 495 -11.37 -15.08 -6.56
N PRO A 496 -11.90 -13.85 -6.30
CA PRO A 496 -12.89 -13.65 -5.25
C PRO A 496 -14.18 -14.44 -5.51
N VAL A 497 -14.60 -14.62 -6.77
CA VAL A 497 -15.83 -15.33 -7.12
C VAL A 497 -15.72 -16.82 -6.85
N LEU A 498 -14.64 -17.45 -7.33
CA LEU A 498 -14.40 -18.88 -7.16
C LEU A 498 -14.12 -19.22 -5.69
N SER A 499 -13.30 -18.43 -5.00
CA SER A 499 -13.04 -18.67 -3.56
C SER A 499 -14.29 -18.51 -2.71
N ALA A 500 -15.14 -17.52 -2.98
CA ALA A 500 -16.44 -17.38 -2.33
C ALA A 500 -17.32 -18.62 -2.57
N LEU A 501 -17.43 -19.05 -3.83
CA LEU A 501 -18.24 -20.21 -4.21
C LEU A 501 -17.74 -21.53 -3.62
N ASP A 502 -16.42 -21.71 -3.56
CA ASP A 502 -15.75 -22.95 -3.12
C ASP A 502 -15.75 -23.07 -1.59
N HIS A 503 -15.49 -21.97 -0.88
CA HIS A 503 -15.33 -21.96 0.57
C HIS A 503 -16.61 -21.63 1.33
N PHE A 504 -17.57 -20.95 0.70
CA PHE A 504 -18.83 -20.51 1.32
C PHE A 504 -20.05 -20.84 0.43
N PRO A 505 -20.21 -22.10 -0.04
CA PRO A 505 -21.28 -22.49 -0.96
C PRO A 505 -22.68 -22.26 -0.39
N GLU A 506 -22.83 -22.26 0.94
CA GLU A 506 -24.09 -22.01 1.63
C GLU A 506 -24.69 -20.64 1.31
N ASP A 507 -23.85 -19.62 1.05
CA ASP A 507 -24.31 -18.27 0.69
C ASP A 507 -24.90 -18.21 -0.72
N PHE A 508 -24.57 -19.19 -1.55
CA PHE A 508 -25.13 -19.40 -2.89
C PHE A 508 -26.35 -20.35 -2.85
N GLY A 509 -26.82 -20.74 -1.66
CA GLY A 509 -27.90 -21.71 -1.49
C GLY A 509 -27.52 -23.14 -1.88
N LEU A 510 -26.22 -23.46 -1.93
CA LEU A 510 -25.70 -24.78 -2.27
C LEU A 510 -25.38 -25.59 -1.00
N ALA A 511 -25.41 -26.92 -1.10
CA ALA A 511 -25.06 -27.79 0.02
C ALA A 511 -23.55 -27.75 0.31
N ALA A 512 -23.18 -27.53 1.58
CA ALA A 512 -21.81 -27.69 2.05
C ALA A 512 -21.34 -29.14 1.80
N GLY A 513 -20.28 -29.33 1.01
CA GLY A 513 -19.69 -30.65 0.75
C GLY A 513 -19.81 -31.20 -0.68
N LYS A 514 -20.53 -30.55 -1.60
CA LYS A 514 -20.31 -30.80 -3.04
C LYS A 514 -19.04 -30.06 -3.48
N GLN A 515 -17.87 -30.59 -3.11
CA GLN A 515 -16.66 -30.33 -3.90
C GLN A 515 -16.91 -30.94 -5.28
N ALA A 516 -17.45 -30.15 -6.20
CA ALA A 516 -17.31 -30.47 -7.62
C ALA A 516 -15.81 -30.50 -7.87
N ALA A 517 -15.31 -31.62 -8.36
CA ALA A 517 -13.89 -31.85 -8.59
C ALA A 517 -13.30 -30.77 -9.53
N SER A 518 -12.83 -29.66 -8.99
CA SER A 518 -11.98 -28.70 -9.68
C SER A 518 -10.55 -29.15 -9.42
N GLY A 519 -9.87 -29.55 -10.50
CA GLY A 519 -8.41 -29.62 -10.51
C GLY A 519 -7.82 -28.25 -10.13
N PRO A 520 -6.54 -28.19 -9.73
CA PRO A 520 -5.92 -26.96 -9.26
C PRO A 520 -6.15 -25.85 -10.27
N VAL A 521 -6.56 -24.67 -9.78
CA VAL A 521 -6.53 -23.42 -10.54
C VAL A 521 -5.12 -23.30 -11.08
N LYS A 522 -4.93 -23.53 -12.39
CA LYS A 522 -3.61 -23.37 -13.01
C LYS A 522 -3.26 -21.90 -12.89
N ALA A 523 -2.34 -21.58 -11.98
CA ALA A 523 -1.70 -20.28 -11.94
C ALA A 523 -1.12 -20.00 -13.33
N ALA A 524 -1.58 -18.94 -13.98
CA ALA A 524 -0.93 -18.45 -15.19
C ALA A 524 0.47 -17.98 -14.79
N ALA A 525 1.49 -18.65 -15.36
CA ALA A 525 2.90 -18.35 -15.16
C ALA A 525 3.31 -17.01 -15.75
#